data_AF-A0A8K0R2S9-F1
#
_entry.id   AF-A0A8K0R2S9-F1
#
_cell.length_a   1.000
_cell.length_b   1.000
_cell.length_c   1.000
_cell.angle_alpha   90.00
_cell.angle_beta   90.00
_cell.angle_gamma   90.00
#
_symmetry.space_group_name_H-M   'P 1'
#
loop_
_entity.id
_entity.type
_entity.pdbx_description
1 polymer ?
#
loop_
_entity_poly.entity_id
_entity_poly.type
_entity_poly.pdbx_seq_one_letter_code
_entity_poly.pdbx_strand_id
1 'polypeptide(L)'
;MAAPINHDIGTSAQVSLLQTQSTPAIKPPRLSNHRLFEDAPPEDLQFAQTGTFTAAEIVTFFPKALESHDIVHRLASNGMSNQIVADIINYHRVASFKGSVTNTALCHTMQKAMRDGMVLRGQTVSDTELIDADDEEDKKAWSKKLHEKLDLKNKDGPWDHNNLTLAGCYPQSFYRDQTFVAKIPFKSLARGVDRFPSVQRGDGADLTRCVQYAVAHPDLDLSFPDDFAELTQFLGATTIGDEHYDGATFRRWQKDGAPNPPARSRFPRARGPALQPSSRPTAAQIMGRGRISKNTGGSPINQTSLIQLVVSEIDQAPTQPVETLRGSTPNFFEFQLAQDNHELA
;
A
#
# COMPACT_ATOMS: atom_id res chain seq x y z
N MET A 1 -80.09 -53.63 15.34
CA MET A 1 -78.74 -53.78 15.94
C MET A 1 -78.10 -52.40 15.91
N ALA A 2 -78.15 -51.69 17.04
CA ALA A 2 -77.59 -50.35 17.21
C ALA A 2 -76.36 -50.47 18.11
N ALA A 3 -75.22 -49.96 17.67
CA ALA A 3 -73.97 -49.95 18.42
C ALA A 3 -73.77 -48.59 19.12
N PRO A 4 -73.25 -48.55 20.36
CA PRO A 4 -73.07 -47.33 21.11
C PRO A 4 -71.75 -46.62 20.76
N ILE A 5 -71.82 -45.28 20.74
CA ILE A 5 -70.71 -44.35 20.58
C ILE A 5 -70.14 -44.06 21.96
N ASN A 6 -68.87 -44.39 22.21
CA ASN A 6 -68.11 -43.96 23.38
C ASN A 6 -67.21 -42.78 22.99
N HIS A 7 -67.45 -41.63 23.60
CA HIS A 7 -66.55 -40.47 23.57
C HIS A 7 -65.52 -40.60 24.69
N ASP A 8 -64.27 -40.81 24.32
CA ASP A 8 -63.12 -40.80 25.23
C ASP A 8 -62.48 -39.41 25.21
N ILE A 9 -62.53 -38.69 26.33
CA ILE A 9 -61.97 -37.34 26.50
C ILE A 9 -60.58 -37.50 27.13
N GLY A 10 -59.58 -37.76 26.28
CA GLY A 10 -58.17 -37.76 26.66
C GLY A 10 -57.63 -36.34 26.80
N THR A 11 -57.48 -35.86 28.04
CA THR A 11 -56.84 -34.58 28.36
C THR A 11 -55.32 -34.74 28.25
N SER A 12 -54.77 -34.38 27.08
CA SER A 12 -53.33 -34.40 26.83
C SER A 12 -52.70 -33.08 27.29
N ALA A 13 -52.01 -33.11 28.44
CA ALA A 13 -51.25 -31.98 28.95
C ALA A 13 -49.99 -31.78 28.08
N GLN A 14 -50.01 -30.75 27.22
CA GLN A 14 -48.82 -30.33 26.48
C GLN A 14 -47.86 -29.61 27.42
N VAL A 15 -46.73 -30.25 27.71
CA VAL A 15 -45.58 -29.62 28.37
C VAL A 15 -44.84 -28.80 27.29
N SER A 16 -45.16 -27.51 27.19
CA SER A 16 -44.41 -26.56 26.35
C SER A 16 -43.02 -26.34 26.93
N LEU A 17 -42.02 -27.00 26.32
CA LEU A 17 -40.61 -26.77 26.57
C LEU A 17 -40.26 -25.35 26.08
N LEU A 18 -40.10 -24.40 27.00
CA LEU A 18 -39.57 -23.06 26.69
C LEU A 18 -38.13 -23.20 26.16
N GLN A 19 -37.98 -23.22 24.84
CA GLN A 19 -36.69 -23.07 24.17
C GLN A 19 -36.17 -21.66 24.50
N THR A 20 -35.23 -21.58 25.43
CA THR A 20 -34.43 -20.38 25.69
C THR A 20 -33.67 -20.05 24.42
N GLN A 21 -34.16 -19.07 23.65
CA GLN A 21 -33.48 -18.54 22.49
C GLN A 21 -32.14 -17.98 22.97
N SER A 22 -31.04 -18.59 22.53
CA SER A 22 -29.70 -18.11 22.88
C SER A 22 -29.54 -16.71 22.31
N THR A 23 -29.30 -15.74 23.18
CA THR A 23 -29.00 -14.37 22.77
C THR A 23 -27.81 -14.42 21.82
N PRO A 24 -27.93 -13.94 20.56
CA PRO A 24 -26.84 -14.04 19.60
C PRO A 24 -25.63 -13.33 20.19
N ALA A 25 -24.52 -14.06 20.32
CA ALA A 25 -23.28 -13.52 20.84
C ALA A 25 -22.92 -12.27 20.03
N ILE A 26 -22.88 -11.12 20.69
CA ILE A 26 -22.43 -9.87 20.08
C ILE A 26 -21.00 -10.10 19.65
N LYS A 27 -20.79 -10.30 18.34
CA LYS A 27 -19.44 -10.42 17.78
C LYS A 27 -18.72 -9.12 18.16
N PRO A 28 -17.51 -9.19 18.76
CA PRO A 28 -16.77 -7.99 19.07
C PRO A 28 -16.67 -7.15 17.79
N PRO A 29 -16.87 -5.83 17.88
CA PRO A 29 -16.76 -4.96 16.72
C PRO A 29 -15.44 -5.30 16.04
N ARG A 30 -15.49 -5.66 14.75
CA ARG A 30 -14.28 -5.91 13.99
C ARG A 30 -13.44 -4.66 14.20
N LEU A 31 -12.28 -4.81 14.86
CA LEU A 31 -11.28 -3.76 14.96
C LEU A 31 -11.26 -3.13 13.58
N SER A 32 -11.60 -1.85 13.51
CA SER A 32 -11.77 -1.20 12.23
C SER A 32 -10.57 -1.54 11.37
N ASN A 33 -10.80 -1.67 10.07
CA ASN A 33 -9.71 -1.79 9.11
C ASN A 33 -8.92 -0.47 9.12
N HIS A 34 -8.28 -0.09 10.24
CA HIS A 34 -7.27 0.95 10.28
C HIS A 34 -6.36 0.69 9.10
N ARG A 35 -6.13 1.78 8.40
CA ARG A 35 -5.44 1.85 7.15
C ARG A 35 -4.10 1.15 7.34
N LEU A 36 -3.95 0.00 6.68
CA LEU A 36 -2.61 -0.52 6.42
C LEU A 36 -1.83 0.66 5.83
N PHE A 37 -0.60 0.87 6.28
CA PHE A 37 0.25 1.96 5.77
C PHE A 37 -0.17 3.38 6.19
N GLU A 38 -0.55 3.57 7.46
CA GLU A 38 -0.82 4.91 8.01
C GLU A 38 0.29 5.93 7.72
N ASP A 39 1.55 5.49 7.87
CA ASP A 39 2.75 6.29 7.62
C ASP A 39 3.15 6.42 6.15
N ALA A 40 2.47 5.73 5.23
CA ALA A 40 2.77 5.82 3.80
C ALA A 40 2.08 7.02 3.14
N PRO A 41 2.54 7.44 1.95
CA PRO A 41 1.87 8.45 1.15
C PRO A 41 0.36 8.18 0.98
N PRO A 42 -0.43 9.23 0.75
CA PRO A 42 -1.86 9.07 0.59
C PRO A 42 -2.18 8.30 -0.70
N GLU A 43 -3.34 7.62 -0.73
CA GLU A 43 -3.74 6.72 -1.82
C GLU A 43 -4.06 7.42 -3.13
N ASP A 44 -4.33 8.73 -3.04
CA ASP A 44 -4.68 9.65 -4.11
C ASP A 44 -3.47 10.49 -4.58
N LEU A 45 -2.25 10.16 -4.15
CA LEU A 45 -1.04 10.82 -4.63
C LEU A 45 -0.84 10.56 -6.13
N GLN A 46 -0.62 11.62 -6.89
CA GLN A 46 -0.28 11.52 -8.31
C GLN A 46 1.07 10.83 -8.53
N PHE A 47 1.13 9.91 -9.48
CA PHE A 47 2.39 9.29 -9.91
C PHE A 47 3.14 10.19 -10.88
N ALA A 48 4.48 10.16 -10.85
CA ALA A 48 5.26 10.83 -11.87
C ALA A 48 5.06 10.12 -13.22
N GLN A 49 4.95 10.91 -14.28
CA GLN A 49 4.68 10.42 -15.64
C GLN A 49 5.96 10.04 -16.39
N THR A 50 7.12 10.27 -15.78
CA THR A 50 8.45 10.01 -16.36
C THR A 50 9.31 9.23 -15.36
N GLY A 51 10.39 8.63 -15.85
CA GLY A 51 11.34 7.86 -15.03
C GLY A 51 10.93 6.40 -14.85
N THR A 52 11.78 5.66 -14.14
CA THR A 52 11.60 4.21 -13.95
C THR A 52 11.25 3.89 -12.50
N PHE A 53 10.31 2.94 -12.34
CA PHE A 53 9.84 2.49 -11.03
C PHE A 53 9.85 0.97 -11.03
N THR A 54 10.68 0.35 -10.19
CA THR A 54 10.64 -1.12 -10.02
C THR A 54 9.41 -1.54 -9.21
N ALA A 55 8.99 -2.80 -9.33
CA ALA A 55 7.97 -3.37 -8.44
C ALA A 55 8.29 -3.18 -6.94
N ALA A 56 9.55 -3.34 -6.55
CA ALA A 56 9.96 -3.20 -5.15
C ALA A 56 9.90 -1.74 -4.66
N GLU A 57 10.21 -0.77 -5.52
CA GLU A 57 10.03 0.66 -5.23
C GLU A 57 8.56 1.01 -5.04
N ILE A 58 7.68 0.56 -5.94
CA ILE A 58 6.25 0.83 -5.87
C ILE A 58 5.67 0.33 -4.54
N VAL A 59 5.91 -0.93 -4.18
CA VAL A 59 5.34 -1.49 -2.94
C VAL A 59 6.02 -0.95 -1.67
N THR A 60 7.25 -0.45 -1.77
CA THR A 60 7.97 0.12 -0.63
C THR A 60 7.55 1.57 -0.36
N PHE A 61 7.59 2.43 -1.38
CA PHE A 61 7.31 3.86 -1.22
C PHE A 61 5.83 4.20 -1.36
N PHE A 62 5.07 3.43 -2.15
CA PHE A 62 3.65 3.63 -2.40
C PHE A 62 2.82 2.37 -2.11
N PRO A 63 2.86 1.79 -0.90
CA PRO A 63 2.08 0.58 -0.61
C PRO A 63 0.57 0.78 -0.77
N LYS A 64 0.05 2.02 -0.67
CA LYS A 64 -1.36 2.34 -0.96
C LYS A 64 -1.67 2.38 -2.46
N ALA A 65 -0.67 2.46 -3.34
CA ALA A 65 -0.88 2.33 -4.78
C ALA A 65 -1.40 0.94 -5.18
N LEU A 66 -1.33 -0.06 -4.30
CA LEU A 66 -2.01 -1.36 -4.46
C LEU A 66 -3.54 -1.27 -4.45
N GLU A 67 -4.10 -0.09 -4.15
CA GLU A 67 -5.51 0.21 -4.35
C GLU A 67 -5.84 0.64 -5.79
N SER A 68 -4.83 0.99 -6.60
CA SER A 68 -4.99 1.31 -8.01
C SER A 68 -5.07 0.04 -8.86
N HIS A 69 -6.11 -0.03 -9.70
CA HIS A 69 -6.25 -1.06 -10.73
C HIS A 69 -5.02 -1.17 -11.63
N ASP A 70 -4.46 -0.03 -12.07
CA ASP A 70 -3.39 -0.02 -13.08
C ASP A 70 -2.10 -0.62 -12.52
N ILE A 71 -1.80 -0.28 -11.26
CA ILE A 71 -0.67 -0.84 -10.54
C ILE A 71 -0.88 -2.33 -10.30
N VAL A 72 -2.05 -2.75 -9.80
CA VAL A 72 -2.31 -4.17 -9.53
C VAL A 72 -2.28 -4.99 -10.82
N HIS A 73 -2.83 -4.48 -11.92
CA HIS A 73 -2.79 -5.12 -13.23
C HIS A 73 -1.34 -5.29 -13.71
N ARG A 74 -0.52 -4.22 -13.66
CA ARG A 74 0.91 -4.28 -14.01
C ARG A 74 1.64 -5.36 -13.22
N LEU A 75 1.55 -5.32 -11.90
CA LEU A 75 2.27 -6.26 -11.05
C LEU A 75 1.76 -7.71 -11.25
N ALA A 76 0.44 -7.90 -11.37
CA ALA A 76 -0.16 -9.22 -11.62
C ALA A 76 0.28 -9.81 -12.97
N SER A 77 0.30 -9.00 -14.03
CA SER A 77 0.76 -9.37 -15.37
C SER A 77 2.23 -9.78 -15.40
N ASN A 78 3.04 -9.25 -14.47
CA ASN A 78 4.45 -9.62 -14.29
C ASN A 78 4.69 -10.75 -13.28
N GLY A 79 3.65 -11.43 -12.79
CA GLY A 79 3.78 -12.64 -11.98
C GLY A 79 3.75 -12.43 -10.46
N MET A 80 3.35 -11.25 -9.99
CA MET A 80 3.16 -10.94 -8.56
C MET A 80 2.35 -12.03 -7.84
N SER A 81 2.63 -12.28 -6.56
CA SER A 81 1.69 -12.96 -5.66
C SER A 81 1.52 -12.14 -4.39
N ASN A 82 0.37 -12.28 -3.72
CA ASN A 82 0.09 -11.59 -2.46
C ASN A 82 1.17 -11.87 -1.39
N GLN A 83 1.71 -13.09 -1.37
CA GLN A 83 2.77 -13.46 -0.43
C GLN A 83 4.05 -12.69 -0.74
N ILE A 84 4.48 -12.65 -2.01
CA ILE A 84 5.67 -11.92 -2.44
C ILE A 84 5.56 -10.43 -2.07
N VAL A 85 4.41 -9.80 -2.33
CA VAL A 85 4.19 -8.39 -1.98
C VAL A 85 4.24 -8.18 -0.46
N ALA A 86 3.62 -9.08 0.32
CA ALA A 86 3.70 -9.02 1.78
C ALA A 86 5.15 -9.10 2.25
N ASP A 87 5.95 -9.98 1.67
CA ASP A 87 7.34 -10.20 2.03
C ASP A 87 8.20 -8.96 1.70
N ILE A 88 8.03 -8.35 0.52
CA ILE A 88 8.72 -7.12 0.14
C ILE A 88 8.37 -5.99 1.11
N ILE A 89 7.07 -5.76 1.35
CA ILE A 89 6.59 -4.71 2.27
C ILE A 89 7.13 -4.92 3.69
N ASN A 90 7.03 -6.13 4.22
CA ASN A 90 7.47 -6.44 5.59
C ASN A 90 8.99 -6.39 5.76
N TYR A 91 9.74 -6.53 4.67
CA TYR A 91 11.19 -6.38 4.68
C TYR A 91 11.60 -4.91 4.62
N HIS A 92 10.97 -4.11 3.75
CA HIS A 92 11.37 -2.73 3.50
C HIS A 92 10.73 -1.71 4.45
N ARG A 93 9.57 -2.02 5.03
CA ARG A 93 8.82 -1.10 5.90
C ARG A 93 8.78 -1.58 7.34
N VAL A 94 8.73 -0.62 8.25
CA VAL A 94 8.47 -0.89 9.67
C VAL A 94 7.05 -1.43 9.80
N ALA A 95 6.90 -2.53 10.52
CA ALA A 95 5.59 -3.06 10.85
C ALA A 95 4.76 -1.98 11.55
N SER A 96 3.54 -1.75 11.06
CA SER A 96 2.60 -0.84 11.71
C SER A 96 2.27 -1.32 13.13
N PHE A 97 1.54 -0.52 13.91
CA PHE A 97 1.03 -0.94 15.21
C PHE A 97 0.20 -2.25 15.16
N LYS A 98 -0.32 -2.63 13.99
CA LYS A 98 -1.05 -3.89 13.75
C LYS A 98 -0.16 -5.10 13.48
N GLY A 99 1.16 -4.89 13.44
CA GLY A 99 2.13 -5.91 13.07
C GLY A 99 2.39 -5.95 11.57
N SER A 100 2.94 -7.08 11.14
CA SER A 100 3.30 -7.33 9.74
C SER A 100 2.06 -7.41 8.85
N VAL A 101 2.21 -6.95 7.61
CA VAL A 101 1.20 -7.08 6.57
C VAL A 101 0.99 -8.55 6.24
N THR A 102 -0.26 -8.98 6.22
CA THR A 102 -0.64 -10.37 5.92
C THR A 102 -1.07 -10.51 4.47
N ASN A 103 -0.87 -11.70 3.91
CA ASN A 103 -1.31 -12.07 2.57
C ASN A 103 -2.84 -11.84 2.39
N THR A 104 -3.65 -12.23 3.37
CA THR A 104 -5.11 -12.05 3.33
C THR A 104 -5.51 -10.58 3.22
N ALA A 105 -4.83 -9.70 3.95
CA ALA A 105 -5.12 -8.27 3.92
C ALA A 105 -4.81 -7.68 2.53
N LEU A 106 -3.64 -7.99 1.97
CA LEU A 106 -3.27 -7.57 0.61
C LEU A 106 -4.18 -8.15 -0.45
N CYS A 107 -4.60 -9.41 -0.30
CA CYS A 107 -5.55 -10.06 -1.21
C CYS A 107 -6.82 -9.21 -1.32
N HIS A 108 -7.43 -8.85 -0.19
CA HIS A 108 -8.66 -8.05 -0.19
C HIS A 108 -8.46 -6.65 -0.79
N THR A 109 -7.33 -6.00 -0.52
CA THR A 109 -6.99 -4.69 -1.10
C THR A 109 -6.93 -4.77 -2.63
N MET A 110 -6.13 -5.71 -3.16
CA MET A 110 -5.94 -5.85 -4.61
C MET A 110 -7.19 -6.37 -5.33
N GLN A 111 -7.95 -7.28 -4.72
CA GLN A 111 -9.24 -7.72 -5.26
C GLN A 111 -10.25 -6.59 -5.37
N LYS A 112 -10.28 -5.70 -4.37
CA LYS A 112 -11.12 -4.50 -4.39
C LYS A 112 -10.66 -3.55 -5.51
N ALA A 113 -9.36 -3.26 -5.60
CA ALA A 113 -8.78 -2.42 -6.66
C ALA A 113 -9.18 -2.90 -8.06
N MET A 114 -8.99 -4.20 -8.32
CA MET A 114 -9.31 -4.79 -9.62
C MET A 114 -10.81 -4.77 -9.91
N ARG A 115 -11.66 -5.09 -8.93
CA ARG A 115 -13.12 -5.02 -9.11
C ARG A 115 -13.57 -3.59 -9.43
N ASP A 116 -13.12 -2.63 -8.64
CA ASP A 116 -13.55 -1.24 -8.76
C ASP A 116 -13.04 -0.63 -10.09
N GLY A 117 -11.78 -0.87 -10.46
CA GLY A 117 -11.23 -0.37 -11.72
C GLY A 117 -11.87 -0.98 -12.96
N MET A 118 -12.22 -2.28 -12.94
CA MET A 118 -12.94 -2.90 -14.07
C MET A 118 -14.32 -2.26 -14.28
N VAL A 119 -15.06 -1.99 -13.20
CA VAL A 119 -16.35 -1.27 -13.29
C VAL A 119 -16.15 0.12 -13.87
N LEU A 120 -15.15 0.86 -13.39
CA LEU A 120 -14.93 2.26 -13.79
C LEU A 120 -14.42 2.40 -15.23
N ARG A 121 -13.72 1.39 -15.76
CA ARG A 121 -13.30 1.33 -17.17
C ARG A 121 -14.43 0.90 -18.12
N GLY A 122 -15.65 0.73 -17.63
CA GLY A 122 -16.76 0.17 -18.42
C GLY A 122 -16.53 -1.29 -18.83
N GLN A 123 -15.53 -1.94 -18.23
CA GLN A 123 -15.19 -3.33 -18.48
C GLN A 123 -15.92 -4.21 -17.46
N THR A 124 -17.25 -4.16 -17.43
CA THR A 124 -18.00 -5.20 -16.74
C THR A 124 -17.71 -6.54 -17.42
N VAL A 125 -17.40 -7.58 -16.63
CA VAL A 125 -17.23 -8.96 -17.12
C VAL A 125 -18.53 -9.50 -17.77
N SER A 126 -19.60 -8.69 -17.80
CA SER A 126 -20.91 -8.97 -18.38
C SER A 126 -20.89 -9.28 -19.88
N ASP A 127 -19.86 -8.87 -20.62
CA ASP A 127 -19.77 -9.15 -22.07
C ASP A 127 -19.08 -10.49 -22.37
N THR A 128 -18.66 -11.22 -21.33
CA THR A 128 -18.44 -12.66 -21.46
C THR A 128 -19.80 -13.32 -21.40
N GLU A 129 -20.30 -13.74 -22.56
CA GLU A 129 -21.49 -14.56 -22.76
C GLU A 129 -21.86 -15.44 -21.55
N LEU A 130 -23.12 -15.34 -21.12
CA LEU A 130 -23.89 -16.44 -20.51
C LEU A 130 -23.33 -16.99 -19.18
N ILE A 131 -23.41 -16.20 -18.12
CA ILE A 131 -23.71 -16.78 -16.80
C ILE A 131 -25.14 -16.36 -16.48
N ASP A 132 -26.07 -17.28 -16.68
CA ASP A 132 -27.49 -17.11 -16.35
C ASP A 132 -27.61 -16.56 -14.92
N ALA A 133 -28.30 -15.44 -14.81
CA ALA A 133 -28.27 -14.50 -13.69
C ALA A 133 -28.98 -14.99 -12.41
N ASP A 134 -29.16 -16.31 -12.25
CA ASP A 134 -29.86 -16.87 -11.09
C ASP A 134 -28.90 -17.25 -9.94
N ASP A 135 -27.60 -17.38 -10.21
CA ASP A 135 -26.56 -17.59 -9.18
C ASP A 135 -25.71 -16.31 -8.99
N GLU A 136 -26.31 -15.29 -8.34
CA GLU A 136 -25.61 -14.10 -7.80
C GLU A 136 -24.40 -14.46 -6.92
N GLU A 137 -24.35 -15.71 -6.42
CA GLU A 137 -23.29 -16.24 -5.55
C GLU A 137 -21.94 -16.44 -6.26
N ASP A 138 -21.90 -16.41 -7.61
CA ASP A 138 -20.74 -16.82 -8.39
C ASP A 138 -20.12 -15.73 -9.27
N LYS A 139 -20.36 -14.44 -8.98
CA LYS A 139 -19.51 -13.32 -9.46
C LYS A 139 -18.11 -13.47 -8.86
N LYS A 140 -17.32 -14.38 -9.45
CA LYS A 140 -15.98 -14.77 -8.99
C LYS A 140 -15.15 -13.51 -8.86
N ALA A 141 -14.88 -13.15 -7.61
CA ALA A 141 -14.00 -12.04 -7.29
C ALA A 141 -12.69 -12.23 -8.06
N TRP A 142 -12.13 -11.13 -8.57
CA TRP A 142 -10.86 -11.16 -9.25
C TRP A 142 -9.83 -11.97 -8.42
N SER A 143 -9.02 -12.77 -9.09
CA SER A 143 -7.92 -13.48 -8.47
C SER A 143 -6.78 -13.59 -9.47
N LYS A 144 -5.55 -13.76 -9.00
CA LYS A 144 -4.41 -14.02 -9.88
C LYS A 144 -4.68 -15.17 -10.85
N LYS A 145 -5.25 -16.28 -10.36
CA LYS A 145 -5.61 -17.43 -11.20
C LYS A 145 -6.62 -17.05 -12.29
N LEU A 146 -7.56 -16.18 -11.98
CA LEU A 146 -8.52 -15.67 -12.97
C LEU A 146 -7.83 -14.74 -13.97
N HIS A 147 -6.92 -13.88 -13.51
CA HIS A 147 -6.11 -12.98 -14.36
C HIS A 147 -5.31 -13.77 -15.40
N GLU A 148 -4.65 -14.85 -14.96
CA GLU A 148 -3.90 -15.75 -15.84
C GLU A 148 -4.82 -16.54 -16.77
N LYS A 149 -5.92 -17.12 -16.24
CA LYS A 149 -6.85 -17.95 -17.00
C LYS A 149 -7.52 -17.18 -18.15
N LEU A 150 -7.87 -15.92 -17.91
CA LEU A 150 -8.52 -15.06 -18.89
C LEU A 150 -7.54 -14.25 -19.75
N ASP A 151 -6.23 -14.50 -19.61
CA ASP A 151 -5.15 -13.74 -20.27
C ASP A 151 -5.34 -12.21 -20.16
N LEU A 152 -5.78 -11.72 -19.00
CA LEU A 152 -6.14 -10.32 -18.81
C LEU A 152 -4.98 -9.35 -19.03
N LYS A 153 -3.73 -9.85 -19.04
CA LYS A 153 -2.55 -9.05 -19.38
C LYS A 153 -2.65 -8.44 -20.78
N ASN A 154 -3.23 -9.16 -21.76
CA ASN A 154 -3.29 -8.72 -23.15
C ASN A 154 -4.63 -8.10 -23.55
N LYS A 155 -5.56 -7.92 -22.60
CA LYS A 155 -6.94 -7.49 -22.88
C LYS A 155 -7.00 -6.12 -23.55
N ASP A 156 -6.15 -5.20 -23.13
CA ASP A 156 -6.10 -3.82 -23.61
C ASP A 156 -4.99 -3.62 -24.68
N GLY A 157 -4.47 -4.72 -25.25
CA GLY A 157 -3.34 -4.73 -26.18
C GLY A 157 -2.16 -5.56 -25.67
N PRO A 158 -1.10 -5.74 -26.47
CA PRO A 158 0.07 -6.53 -26.07
C PRO A 158 0.72 -5.97 -24.79
N TRP A 159 0.81 -6.80 -23.75
CA TRP A 159 1.48 -6.42 -22.51
C TRP A 159 3.00 -6.26 -22.71
N ASP A 160 3.52 -5.07 -22.43
CA ASP A 160 4.97 -4.84 -22.37
C ASP A 160 5.51 -5.06 -20.96
N HIS A 161 6.20 -6.17 -20.77
CA HIS A 161 6.82 -6.55 -19.50
C HIS A 161 8.08 -5.72 -19.17
N ASN A 162 8.63 -5.00 -20.15
CA ASN A 162 9.80 -4.13 -19.96
C ASN A 162 9.40 -2.70 -19.59
N ASN A 163 8.10 -2.39 -19.60
CA ASN A 163 7.61 -1.08 -19.21
C ASN A 163 7.67 -0.89 -17.70
N LEU A 164 8.66 -0.10 -17.26
CA LEU A 164 8.85 0.29 -15.85
C LEU A 164 8.28 1.68 -15.52
N THR A 165 7.76 2.43 -16.50
CA THR A 165 7.17 3.74 -16.22
C THR A 165 5.79 3.60 -15.56
N LEU A 166 5.37 4.65 -14.86
CA LEU A 166 4.02 4.83 -14.35
C LEU A 166 3.20 5.81 -15.21
N ALA A 167 3.69 6.15 -16.41
CA ALA A 167 2.95 6.95 -17.38
C ALA A 167 1.58 6.32 -17.67
N GLY A 168 0.52 7.11 -17.53
CA GLY A 168 -0.86 6.64 -17.74
C GLY A 168 -1.42 5.73 -16.64
N CYS A 169 -0.68 5.50 -15.55
CA CYS A 169 -1.23 4.89 -14.34
C CYS A 169 -1.86 5.98 -13.46
N TYR A 170 -3.00 5.67 -12.84
CA TYR A 170 -3.71 6.62 -11.98
C TYR A 170 -3.99 6.05 -10.58
N PRO A 171 -4.02 6.89 -9.53
CA PRO A 171 -4.51 6.46 -8.23
C PRO A 171 -5.99 6.07 -8.31
N GLN A 172 -6.46 5.24 -7.38
CA GLN A 172 -7.84 4.74 -7.41
C GLN A 172 -8.90 5.84 -7.34
N SER A 173 -8.59 6.93 -6.63
CA SER A 173 -9.47 8.11 -6.51
C SER A 173 -9.75 8.76 -7.87
N PHE A 174 -8.82 8.70 -8.82
CA PHE A 174 -8.97 9.26 -10.16
C PHE A 174 -10.26 8.76 -10.82
N TYR A 175 -10.51 7.46 -10.76
CA TYR A 175 -11.67 6.84 -11.36
C TYR A 175 -12.97 7.09 -10.60
N ARG A 176 -12.89 7.43 -9.30
CA ARG A 176 -14.07 7.61 -8.44
C ARG A 176 -14.61 9.04 -8.46
N ASP A 177 -13.72 10.01 -8.24
CA ASP A 177 -14.10 11.41 -8.01
C ASP A 177 -13.09 12.41 -8.60
N GLN A 178 -12.07 11.93 -9.33
CA GLN A 178 -11.01 12.75 -9.92
C GLN A 178 -10.23 13.58 -8.88
N THR A 179 -10.27 13.20 -7.59
CA THR A 179 -9.48 13.86 -6.56
C THR A 179 -8.07 13.28 -6.53
N PHE A 180 -7.07 14.16 -6.45
CA PHE A 180 -5.68 13.76 -6.29
C PHE A 180 -4.93 14.71 -5.36
N VAL A 181 -4.01 14.14 -4.59
CA VAL A 181 -2.96 14.91 -3.91
C VAL A 181 -1.90 15.20 -4.97
N ALA A 182 -1.88 16.46 -5.42
CA ALA A 182 -0.98 16.88 -6.49
C ALA A 182 0.50 16.64 -6.13
N LYS A 183 0.91 16.96 -4.90
CA LYS A 183 2.30 16.76 -4.47
C LYS A 183 2.49 16.61 -2.97
N ILE A 184 3.62 16.02 -2.61
CA ILE A 184 4.12 15.90 -1.23
C ILE A 184 5.62 16.21 -1.17
N PRO A 185 6.18 16.58 0.00
CA PRO A 185 7.63 16.68 0.16
C PRO A 185 8.30 15.35 -0.19
N PHE A 186 9.34 15.36 -1.02
CA PHE A 186 9.96 14.14 -1.55
C PHE A 186 10.48 13.22 -0.44
N LYS A 187 11.11 13.82 0.59
CA LYS A 187 11.58 13.11 1.79
C LYS A 187 10.49 12.37 2.56
N SER A 188 9.22 12.74 2.40
CA SER A 188 8.11 12.07 3.09
C SER A 188 7.83 10.66 2.54
N LEU A 189 8.30 10.33 1.32
CA LEU A 189 8.23 8.96 0.77
C LEU A 189 9.00 7.95 1.64
N ALA A 190 10.05 8.40 2.34
CA ALA A 190 10.83 7.56 3.25
C ALA A 190 10.12 7.26 4.58
N ARG A 191 8.97 7.88 4.86
CA ARG A 191 8.27 7.68 6.14
C ARG A 191 7.81 6.22 6.28
N GLY A 192 8.24 5.59 7.38
CA GLY A 192 7.94 4.19 7.68
C GLY A 192 8.75 3.17 6.87
N VAL A 193 9.73 3.62 6.08
CA VAL A 193 10.69 2.75 5.39
C VAL A 193 11.83 2.41 6.37
N ASP A 194 11.99 1.11 6.68
CA ASP A 194 13.11 0.59 7.47
C ASP A 194 14.36 0.39 6.58
N ARG A 195 14.13 -0.06 5.34
CA ARG A 195 15.19 -0.41 4.39
C ARG A 195 14.81 0.06 3.01
N PHE A 196 15.71 0.78 2.36
CA PHE A 196 15.53 1.16 0.97
C PHE A 196 15.65 -0.07 0.04
N PRO A 197 14.93 -0.09 -1.09
CA PRO A 197 15.19 -1.06 -2.16
C PRO A 197 16.67 -1.01 -2.58
N SER A 198 17.25 -2.17 -2.86
CA SER A 198 18.68 -2.24 -3.21
C SER A 198 18.88 -1.95 -4.69
N VAL A 199 19.57 -0.85 -4.99
CA VAL A 199 19.97 -0.49 -6.37
C VAL A 199 20.87 -1.59 -6.98
N GLN A 200 21.83 -2.09 -6.21
CA GLN A 200 22.77 -3.12 -6.67
C GLN A 200 22.10 -4.47 -7.02
N ARG A 201 20.94 -4.78 -6.42
CA ARG A 201 20.19 -6.02 -6.70
C ARG A 201 19.13 -5.86 -7.80
N GLY A 202 18.95 -4.65 -8.33
CA GLY A 202 17.82 -4.31 -9.20
C GLY A 202 16.47 -4.22 -8.48
N ASP A 203 16.47 -4.16 -7.14
CA ASP A 203 15.23 -3.87 -6.39
C ASP A 203 14.94 -2.36 -6.40
N GLY A 204 15.96 -1.50 -6.51
CA GLY A 204 15.82 -0.04 -6.61
C GLY A 204 16.35 0.50 -7.94
N ALA A 205 15.80 1.62 -8.40
CA ALA A 205 16.23 2.37 -9.57
C ALA A 205 16.22 3.88 -9.25
N ASP A 206 15.60 4.69 -10.09
CA ASP A 206 15.64 6.16 -10.00
C ASP A 206 14.96 6.67 -8.73
N LEU A 207 13.78 6.13 -8.38
CA LEU A 207 13.02 6.61 -7.23
C LEU A 207 13.78 6.41 -5.92
N THR A 208 14.39 5.24 -5.73
CA THR A 208 15.19 4.94 -4.53
C THR A 208 16.30 5.98 -4.33
N ARG A 209 17.04 6.30 -5.40
CA ARG A 209 18.13 7.27 -5.37
C ARG A 209 17.61 8.67 -5.08
N CYS A 210 16.50 9.07 -5.71
CA CYS A 210 15.84 10.36 -5.46
C CYS A 210 15.38 10.51 -4.01
N VAL A 211 14.74 9.48 -3.44
CA VAL A 211 14.28 9.51 -2.03
C VAL A 211 15.48 9.56 -1.09
N GLN A 212 16.53 8.77 -1.33
CA GLN A 212 17.76 8.82 -0.53
C GLN A 212 18.39 10.22 -0.55
N TYR A 213 18.48 10.83 -1.72
CA TYR A 213 19.01 12.18 -1.87
C TYR A 213 18.18 13.21 -1.11
N ALA A 214 16.84 13.19 -1.25
CA ALA A 214 15.95 14.12 -0.55
C ALA A 214 15.97 13.95 0.98
N VAL A 215 16.24 12.74 1.48
CA VAL A 215 16.43 12.49 2.91
C VAL A 215 17.76 13.04 3.41
N ALA A 216 18.84 12.90 2.62
CA ALA A 216 20.16 13.43 2.96
C ALA A 216 20.24 14.96 2.89
N HIS A 217 19.36 15.59 2.09
CA HIS A 217 19.31 17.05 1.88
C HIS A 217 17.93 17.61 2.28
N PRO A 218 17.58 17.57 3.58
CA PRO A 218 16.23 17.93 4.04
C PRO A 218 15.91 19.43 3.93
N ASP A 219 16.92 20.26 3.70
CA ASP A 219 16.87 21.70 3.45
C ASP A 219 16.45 22.04 2.02
N LEU A 220 16.68 21.11 1.07
CA LEU A 220 16.14 21.23 -0.28
C LEU A 220 14.62 20.97 -0.22
N ASP A 221 13.84 21.95 -0.67
CA ASP A 221 12.38 21.88 -0.76
C ASP A 221 11.96 21.10 -2.01
N LEU A 222 12.40 19.84 -2.09
CA LEU A 222 12.07 18.90 -3.16
C LEU A 222 10.68 18.31 -2.93
N SER A 223 9.91 18.18 -4.00
CA SER A 223 8.53 17.74 -4.03
C SER A 223 8.32 16.63 -5.08
N PHE A 224 7.55 15.61 -4.71
CA PHE A 224 7.12 14.55 -5.61
C PHE A 224 5.66 14.77 -6.00
N PRO A 225 5.26 14.58 -7.27
CA PRO A 225 6.08 14.09 -8.38
C PRO A 225 6.86 15.16 -9.16
N ASP A 226 6.59 16.45 -8.92
CA ASP A 226 7.09 17.59 -9.71
C ASP A 226 8.61 17.54 -9.99
N ASP A 227 9.43 17.37 -8.95
CA ASP A 227 10.89 17.45 -9.06
C ASP A 227 11.55 16.11 -9.44
N PHE A 228 10.76 15.05 -9.68
CA PHE A 228 11.31 13.71 -9.91
C PHE A 228 12.15 13.62 -11.20
N ALA A 229 11.68 14.21 -12.29
CA ALA A 229 12.37 14.17 -13.57
C ALA A 229 13.72 14.90 -13.51
N GLU A 230 13.71 16.13 -12.97
CA GLU A 230 14.89 16.96 -12.80
C GLU A 230 15.89 16.33 -11.84
N LEU A 231 15.43 15.77 -10.72
CA LEU A 231 16.29 15.10 -9.76
C LEU A 231 16.91 13.81 -10.35
N THR A 232 16.16 13.07 -11.15
CA THR A 232 16.68 11.90 -11.88
C THR A 232 17.76 12.31 -12.87
N GLN A 233 17.56 13.41 -13.60
CA GLN A 233 18.56 13.95 -14.52
C GLN A 233 19.83 14.40 -13.77
N PHE A 234 19.66 15.12 -12.65
CA PHE A 234 20.76 15.60 -11.82
C PHE A 234 21.61 14.45 -11.26
N LEU A 235 20.96 13.40 -10.76
CA LEU A 235 21.65 12.22 -10.22
C LEU A 235 22.19 11.28 -11.34
N GLY A 236 21.76 11.49 -12.58
CA GLY A 236 21.97 10.58 -13.70
C GLY A 236 21.02 9.39 -13.65
N ALA A 237 20.27 9.18 -14.74
CA ALA A 237 19.31 8.08 -14.84
C ALA A 237 19.98 6.71 -14.63
N THR A 238 19.26 5.81 -13.98
CA THR A 238 19.73 4.45 -13.71
C THR A 238 19.71 3.63 -15.00
N THR A 239 20.82 2.95 -15.30
CA THR A 239 20.86 1.98 -16.40
C THR A 239 20.02 0.76 -16.04
N ILE A 240 18.94 0.54 -16.79
CA ILE A 240 18.02 -0.59 -16.55
C ILE A 240 18.61 -1.87 -17.15
N GLY A 241 18.98 -2.80 -16.26
CA GLY A 241 19.31 -4.20 -16.58
C GLY A 241 18.16 -5.16 -16.30
N ASP A 242 18.30 -6.41 -16.75
CA ASP A 242 17.28 -7.47 -16.65
C ASP A 242 16.76 -7.70 -15.21
N GLU A 243 17.60 -7.45 -14.21
CA GLU A 243 17.29 -7.62 -12.80
C GLU A 243 16.26 -6.62 -12.24
N HIS A 244 16.03 -5.50 -12.94
CA HIS A 244 15.10 -4.42 -12.54
C HIS A 244 13.66 -4.73 -12.90
N TYR A 245 13.42 -5.55 -13.92
CA TYR A 245 12.06 -5.85 -14.38
C TYR A 245 11.24 -6.52 -13.29
N ASP A 246 9.94 -6.18 -13.24
CA ASP A 246 9.00 -6.66 -12.21
C ASP A 246 9.05 -8.20 -12.09
N GLY A 247 9.05 -8.92 -13.21
CA GLY A 247 9.10 -10.37 -13.23
C GLY A 247 10.41 -10.94 -12.67
N ALA A 248 11.56 -10.29 -12.91
CA ALA A 248 12.83 -10.69 -12.34
C ALA A 248 12.85 -10.45 -10.82
N THR A 249 12.33 -9.30 -10.39
CA THR A 249 12.14 -8.96 -8.98
C THR A 249 11.28 -10.01 -8.28
N PHE A 250 10.09 -10.33 -8.80
CA PHE A 250 9.22 -11.32 -8.15
C PHE A 250 9.82 -12.72 -8.12
N ARG A 251 10.51 -13.17 -9.18
CA ARG A 251 11.22 -14.46 -9.16
C ARG A 251 12.29 -14.53 -8.08
N ARG A 252 13.06 -13.44 -7.92
CA ARG A 252 14.09 -13.32 -6.88
C ARG A 252 13.49 -13.42 -5.48
N TRP A 253 12.44 -12.65 -5.20
CA TRP A 253 11.74 -12.69 -3.91
C TRP A 253 11.01 -14.02 -3.65
N GLN A 254 10.53 -14.70 -4.70
CA GLN A 254 9.95 -16.02 -4.58
C GLN A 254 10.97 -17.10 -4.23
N LYS A 255 12.16 -17.06 -4.86
CA LYS A 255 13.22 -18.06 -4.70
C LYS A 255 13.98 -17.88 -3.39
N ASP A 256 14.40 -16.65 -3.13
CA ASP A 256 15.32 -16.35 -2.02
C ASP A 256 14.56 -15.97 -0.74
N GLY A 257 13.26 -15.66 -0.86
CA GLY A 257 12.49 -15.02 0.19
C GLY A 257 12.99 -13.60 0.48
N ALA A 258 12.51 -13.05 1.60
CA ALA A 258 13.16 -11.88 2.16
C ALA A 258 14.61 -12.24 2.53
N PRO A 259 15.61 -11.44 2.14
CA PRO A 259 16.98 -11.63 2.62
C PRO A 259 16.94 -11.77 4.14
N ASN A 260 17.67 -12.76 4.69
CA ASN A 260 17.74 -12.94 6.13
C ASN A 260 18.03 -11.57 6.76
N PRO A 261 17.10 -11.01 7.55
CA PRO A 261 17.34 -9.70 8.11
C PRO A 261 18.64 -9.81 8.91
N PRO A 262 19.61 -8.88 8.75
CA PRO A 262 20.74 -8.83 9.66
C PRO A 262 20.15 -8.86 11.05
N ALA A 263 20.53 -9.86 11.84
CA ALA A 263 19.84 -10.29 13.05
C ALA A 263 19.35 -9.04 13.76
N ARG A 264 18.02 -8.76 13.71
CA ARG A 264 17.46 -7.46 14.09
C ARG A 264 18.16 -7.12 15.38
N SER A 265 18.99 -6.06 15.37
CA SER A 265 19.52 -5.51 16.60
C SER A 265 18.28 -5.34 17.43
N ARG A 266 18.12 -6.19 18.45
CA ARG A 266 17.01 -6.10 19.36
C ARG A 266 17.35 -4.82 20.06
N PHE A 267 16.98 -3.68 19.47
CA PHE A 267 16.94 -2.41 20.15
C PHE A 267 16.26 -2.80 21.45
N PRO A 268 17.00 -2.74 22.58
CA PRO A 268 16.47 -3.23 23.83
C PRO A 268 15.17 -2.48 23.96
N ARG A 269 14.06 -3.20 23.78
CA ARG A 269 12.71 -2.65 23.88
C ARG A 269 12.82 -1.91 25.19
N ALA A 270 12.82 -0.58 25.15
CA ALA A 270 13.07 0.21 26.33
C ALA A 270 12.05 -0.36 27.31
N ARG A 271 12.54 -1.14 28.29
CA ARG A 271 11.68 -1.67 29.33
C ARG A 271 11.29 -0.37 29.98
N GLY A 272 10.12 0.13 29.60
CA GLY A 272 9.52 1.27 30.27
C GLY A 272 9.71 0.98 31.76
N PRO A 273 10.20 1.96 32.53
CA PRO A 273 10.60 1.75 33.92
C PRO A 273 9.58 0.85 34.56
N ALA A 274 10.04 -0.33 35.03
CA ALA A 274 9.17 -1.35 35.60
C ALA A 274 8.19 -0.61 36.50
N LEU A 275 6.91 -0.61 36.14
CA LEU A 275 5.87 0.05 36.92
C LEU A 275 6.02 -0.52 38.32
N GLN A 276 6.61 0.27 39.22
CA GLN A 276 6.68 -0.10 40.61
C GLN A 276 5.22 -0.31 41.02
N PRO A 277 4.89 -1.44 41.67
CA PRO A 277 3.53 -1.68 42.12
C PRO A 277 3.10 -0.47 42.94
N SER A 278 2.18 0.33 42.40
CA SER A 278 1.72 1.53 43.09
C SER A 278 1.06 1.04 44.37
N SER A 279 1.60 1.44 45.50
CA SER A 279 0.93 1.36 46.79
C SER A 279 -0.47 1.92 46.59
N ARG A 280 -1.50 1.08 46.70
CA ARG A 280 -2.89 1.53 46.71
C ARG A 280 -3.01 2.64 47.76
N PRO A 281 -3.42 3.87 47.40
CA PRO A 281 -3.76 4.85 48.41
C PRO A 281 -5.02 4.37 49.13
N THR A 282 -4.90 4.19 50.43
CA THR A 282 -6.02 3.98 51.34
C THR A 282 -6.97 5.17 51.25
N ALA A 283 -8.27 4.92 51.33
CA ALA A 283 -9.39 5.83 51.02
C ALA A 283 -9.57 7.04 51.99
N ALA A 284 -8.50 7.66 52.48
CA ALA A 284 -8.57 8.76 53.43
C ALA A 284 -7.66 9.93 53.02
N GLN A 285 -7.82 10.47 51.81
CA GLN A 285 -7.22 11.77 51.44
C GLN A 285 -7.92 12.37 50.21
N ILE A 286 -9.23 12.58 50.34
CA ILE A 286 -9.99 13.49 49.47
C ILE A 286 -10.23 14.74 50.30
N MET A 287 -9.44 15.80 50.06
CA MET A 287 -9.81 17.21 50.20
C MET A 287 -8.53 18.05 50.12
N GLY A 288 -8.29 18.75 49.00
CA GLY A 288 -7.14 19.66 48.92
C GLY A 288 -6.81 20.20 47.53
N ARG A 289 -7.60 21.17 47.07
CA ARG A 289 -7.25 22.31 46.19
C ARG A 289 -6.04 22.19 45.24
N GLY A 290 -6.36 22.21 43.94
CA GLY A 290 -5.93 23.26 43.00
C GLY A 290 -4.45 23.38 42.63
N ARG A 291 -4.12 23.03 41.38
CA ARG A 291 -3.24 23.81 40.50
C ARG A 291 -3.29 23.27 39.07
N ILE A 292 -3.65 24.15 38.14
CA ILE A 292 -3.55 23.92 36.70
C ILE A 292 -2.07 24.10 36.34
N SER A 293 -1.40 23.05 35.88
CA SER A 293 -0.08 23.13 35.25
C SER A 293 -0.19 22.67 33.80
N LYS A 294 0.15 23.58 32.88
CA LYS A 294 0.26 23.33 31.45
C LYS A 294 1.58 22.61 31.20
N ASN A 295 1.55 21.38 30.68
CA ASN A 295 2.75 20.78 30.11
C ASN A 295 2.41 19.72 29.06
N THR A 296 2.64 20.04 27.78
CA THR A 296 2.74 19.08 26.68
C THR A 296 3.80 19.57 25.71
N GLY A 297 5.07 19.42 26.09
CA GLY A 297 6.20 19.37 25.17
C GLY A 297 6.44 17.91 24.80
N GLY A 298 5.92 17.47 23.66
CA GLY A 298 6.26 16.19 23.07
C GLY A 298 7.58 16.32 22.30
N SER A 299 8.64 15.67 22.78
CA SER A 299 9.89 15.55 22.02
C SER A 299 9.69 14.67 20.79
N PRO A 300 10.19 15.06 19.61
CA PRO A 300 10.17 14.21 18.44
C PRO A 300 11.14 13.03 18.61
N ILE A 301 10.67 11.85 18.20
CA ILE A 301 11.47 10.62 18.11
C ILE A 301 12.50 10.81 16.98
N ASN A 302 13.79 10.88 17.32
CA ASN A 302 14.89 10.94 16.36
C ASN A 302 15.07 9.56 15.68
N GLN A 303 14.75 9.45 14.39
CA GLN A 303 14.99 8.26 13.55
C GLN A 303 16.38 8.25 12.85
N THR A 304 17.29 9.14 13.24
CA THR A 304 18.48 9.50 12.43
C THR A 304 19.61 8.45 12.42
N SER A 305 19.59 7.44 13.30
CA SER A 305 20.77 6.60 13.55
C SER A 305 21.02 5.43 12.58
N LEU A 306 20.06 5.05 11.72
CA LEU A 306 20.25 3.95 10.75
C LEU A 306 20.54 4.43 9.32
N ILE A 307 20.25 5.70 9.00
CA ILE A 307 20.37 6.24 7.64
C ILE A 307 21.82 6.64 7.32
N GLN A 308 22.64 6.98 8.32
CA GLN A 308 24.02 7.45 8.09
C GLN A 308 24.97 6.42 7.45
N LEU A 309 24.68 5.11 7.52
CA LEU A 309 25.57 4.08 6.99
C LEU A 309 25.43 3.83 5.48
N VAL A 310 24.37 4.35 4.85
CA VAL A 310 24.14 4.21 3.39
C VAL A 310 24.57 5.46 2.62
N VAL A 311 24.73 6.60 3.30
CA VAL A 311 25.08 7.89 2.65
C VAL A 311 26.53 7.92 2.13
N SER A 312 27.44 7.09 2.65
CA SER A 312 28.86 7.10 2.27
C SER A 312 29.15 6.70 0.81
N GLU A 313 28.18 6.12 0.09
CA GLU A 313 28.33 5.73 -1.31
C GLU A 313 27.83 6.82 -2.29
N ILE A 314 27.11 7.83 -1.81
CA ILE A 314 26.55 8.93 -2.62
C ILE A 314 27.51 10.14 -2.72
N ASP A 315 28.51 10.22 -1.85
CA ASP A 315 29.46 11.35 -1.75
C ASP A 315 30.49 11.45 -2.90
N GLN A 316 30.38 10.64 -3.97
CA GLN A 316 31.23 10.78 -5.17
C GLN A 316 30.56 11.57 -6.32
N ALA A 317 29.36 12.12 -6.12
CA ALA A 317 28.76 13.00 -7.11
C ALA A 317 29.53 14.34 -7.18
N PRO A 318 29.77 14.90 -8.38
CA PRO A 318 30.44 16.19 -8.53
C PRO A 318 29.64 17.29 -7.83
N THR A 319 30.30 18.01 -6.91
CA THR A 319 29.77 19.18 -6.20
C THR A 319 29.57 20.36 -7.16
N GLN A 320 28.51 20.29 -7.97
CA GLN A 320 27.97 21.46 -8.67
C GLN A 320 26.92 22.13 -7.77
N PRO A 321 26.93 23.46 -7.60
CA PRO A 321 25.96 24.15 -6.76
C PRO A 321 24.53 24.02 -7.33
N VAL A 322 23.64 23.47 -6.49
CA VAL A 322 22.20 23.21 -6.73
C VAL A 322 21.40 24.50 -6.96
N GLU A 323 21.95 25.68 -6.65
CA GLU A 323 21.29 26.98 -6.90
C GLU A 323 20.90 27.21 -8.37
N THR A 324 21.44 26.41 -9.30
CA THR A 324 21.12 26.49 -10.73
C THR A 324 19.82 25.77 -11.15
N LEU A 325 19.27 24.87 -10.33
CA LEU A 325 18.09 24.05 -10.71
C LEU A 325 16.79 24.87 -10.73
N ARG A 326 16.67 25.95 -9.94
CA ARG A 326 15.45 26.80 -9.92
C ARG A 326 15.45 27.95 -10.93
N GLY A 327 16.48 28.06 -11.76
CA GLY A 327 16.61 29.11 -12.76
C GLY A 327 16.08 28.67 -14.13
N SER A 328 14.81 29.01 -14.43
CA SER A 328 14.17 28.90 -15.76
C SER A 328 13.42 27.59 -16.04
N THR A 329 12.17 27.49 -15.55
CA THR A 329 11.19 26.51 -16.07
C THR A 329 10.60 27.02 -17.40
N PRO A 330 10.70 26.27 -18.52
CA PRO A 330 9.83 26.48 -19.66
C PRO A 330 8.39 26.02 -19.32
N ASN A 331 7.39 26.75 -19.81
CA ASN A 331 5.96 26.43 -19.60
C ASN A 331 5.63 25.01 -20.12
N PHE A 332 5.38 24.09 -19.20
CA PHE A 332 5.09 22.68 -19.50
C PHE A 332 3.75 22.45 -20.24
N PHE A 333 2.87 23.46 -20.29
CA PHE A 333 1.58 23.39 -20.98
C PHE A 333 1.67 23.40 -22.51
N GLU A 334 2.84 23.68 -23.10
CA GLU A 334 2.99 23.81 -24.56
C GLU A 334 3.32 22.48 -25.26
N PHE A 335 3.67 21.42 -24.52
CA PHE A 335 4.07 20.14 -25.12
C PHE A 335 2.90 19.20 -25.47
N GLN A 336 1.73 19.38 -24.86
CA GLN A 336 0.58 18.48 -25.13
C GLN A 336 -0.16 18.82 -26.44
N LEU A 337 0.03 20.02 -26.99
CA LEU A 337 -0.63 20.46 -28.24
C LEU A 337 0.15 20.10 -29.52
N ALA A 338 1.37 19.59 -29.41
CA ALA A 338 2.21 19.25 -30.55
C ALA A 338 2.06 17.79 -31.03
N GLN A 339 1.47 16.89 -30.22
CA GLN A 339 1.29 15.49 -30.60
C GLN A 339 0.02 15.22 -31.43
N ASP A 340 -0.98 16.12 -31.40
CA ASP A 340 -2.24 15.93 -32.13
C ASP A 340 -2.22 16.38 -33.61
N ASN A 341 -1.11 16.96 -34.09
CA ASN A 341 -1.02 17.50 -35.46
C ASN A 341 -0.26 16.60 -36.46
N HIS A 342 0.11 15.37 -36.09
CA HIS A 342 0.92 14.50 -36.96
C HIS A 342 0.20 13.28 -37.57
N GLU A 343 -1.13 13.14 -37.39
CA GLU A 343 -1.93 12.07 -38.00
C GLU A 343 -2.80 12.49 -39.22
N LEU A 344 -2.53 13.65 -39.82
CA LEU A 344 -3.21 14.09 -41.05
C LEU A 344 -2.24 14.64 -42.11
N ALA A 345 -1.27 13.81 -42.51
CA ALA A 345 -0.48 14.03 -43.73
C ALA A 345 -0.17 12.70 -44.45
#